data_AF-A0A7S2LS91-F1
#
_entry.id   AF-A0A7S2LS91-F1
#
_cell.length_a   1.000
_cell.length_b   1.000
_cell.length_c   1.000
_cell.angle_alpha   90.00
_cell.angle_beta   90.00
_cell.angle_gamma   90.00
#
_symmetry.space_group_name_H-M   'P 1'
#
loop_
_entity.id
_entity.type
_entity.pdbx_description
1 polymer ?
#
loop_
_entity_poly.entity_id
_entity_poly.type
_entity_poly.pdbx_seq_one_letter_code
_entity_poly.pdbx_strand_id
1 'polypeptide(L)'
;GVATGLVALGDTKPANAFGGFDRVNGQLKSYGLPPLKSVPDGFSPLLELWGKGKNRSPLLVQFAHPSDWVVTLPSQDVNGEDGTIQAGQYSAGDTATLYVIENTKVENISEQPKTFFKDSIIKAISQKGDNIYQDFKVTNLETKPGEIGGQQYGIVDFKYTLITGAGFE
;
A
#
# COMPACT_ATOMS: atom_id res chain seq x y z
N GLY A 1 5.06 -31.89 43.77
CA GLY A 1 5.65 -30.68 43.18
C GLY A 1 4.56 -29.66 43.01
N VAL A 2 4.75 -28.46 43.56
CA VAL A 2 3.76 -27.38 43.46
C VAL A 2 4.06 -26.59 42.19
N ALA A 3 3.14 -26.60 41.24
CA ALA A 3 3.21 -25.74 40.06
C ALA A 3 2.46 -24.44 40.36
N THR A 4 3.17 -23.32 40.38
CA THR A 4 2.58 -21.98 40.51
C THR A 4 2.36 -21.44 39.10
N GLY A 5 1.11 -21.47 38.62
CA GLY A 5 0.70 -20.82 37.38
C GLY A 5 0.25 -19.39 37.66
N LEU A 6 0.92 -18.41 37.06
CA LEU A 6 0.48 -17.02 37.07
C LEU A 6 -0.62 -16.86 36.02
N VAL A 7 -1.89 -16.85 36.44
CA VAL A 7 -3.00 -16.46 35.56
C VAL A 7 -3.13 -14.95 35.62
N ALA A 8 -2.70 -14.27 34.57
CA ALA A 8 -3.00 -12.85 34.38
C ALA A 8 -4.45 -12.72 33.88
N LEU A 9 -5.39 -12.59 34.81
CA LEU A 9 -6.74 -12.06 34.53
C LEU A 9 -6.66 -10.53 34.56
N GLY A 10 -6.03 -9.95 33.54
CA GLY A 10 -6.15 -8.52 33.28
C GLY A 10 -7.34 -8.30 32.36
N ASP A 11 -8.15 -7.28 32.63
CA ASP A 11 -9.11 -6.75 31.67
C ASP A 11 -8.45 -6.71 30.29
N THR A 12 -8.96 -7.49 29.35
CA THR A 12 -8.55 -7.42 27.94
C THR A 12 -9.03 -6.07 27.41
N LYS A 13 -8.31 -5.01 27.76
CA LYS A 13 -8.40 -3.74 27.06
C LYS A 13 -7.98 -4.04 25.62
N PRO A 14 -8.72 -3.56 24.61
CA PRO A 14 -8.28 -3.72 23.23
C PRO A 14 -6.84 -3.23 23.14
N ALA A 15 -5.98 -4.04 22.51
CA ALA A 15 -4.61 -3.66 22.25
C ALA A 15 -4.64 -2.46 21.30
N ASN A 16 -4.65 -1.27 21.86
CA ASN A 16 -4.54 -0.02 21.12
C ASN A 16 -3.11 0.09 20.60
N ALA A 17 -2.87 -0.50 19.43
CA ALA A 17 -1.61 -0.42 18.70
C ALA A 17 -1.40 0.96 18.03
N PHE A 18 -1.90 2.04 18.64
CA PHE A 18 -1.63 3.43 18.21
C PHE A 18 -0.16 3.84 18.44
N GLY A 19 0.69 2.95 18.98
CA GLY A 19 2.14 3.12 19.07
C GLY A 19 2.87 3.10 17.71
N GLY A 20 2.15 3.15 16.60
CA GLY A 20 2.73 3.17 15.25
C GLY A 20 3.55 4.42 14.97
N PHE A 21 3.15 5.59 15.45
CA PHE A 21 3.79 6.86 15.07
C PHE A 21 5.24 6.96 15.54
N ASP A 22 5.50 6.75 16.83
CA ASP A 22 6.86 6.78 17.39
C ASP A 22 7.73 5.63 16.84
N ARG A 23 7.13 4.45 16.66
CA ARG A 23 7.81 3.30 16.05
C ARG A 23 8.25 3.60 14.61
N VAL A 24 7.34 4.11 13.79
CA VAL A 24 7.59 4.47 12.39
C VAL A 24 8.64 5.56 12.32
N ASN A 25 8.56 6.60 13.17
CA ASN A 25 9.58 7.65 13.23
C ASN A 25 10.95 7.13 13.67
N GLY A 26 10.99 6.19 14.61
CA GLY A 26 12.22 5.49 14.99
C GLY A 26 12.84 4.73 13.81
N GLN A 27 12.01 4.03 13.02
CA GLN A 27 12.46 3.33 11.82
C GLN A 27 12.93 4.29 10.72
N LEU A 28 12.19 5.35 10.40
CA LEU A 28 12.60 6.38 9.44
C LEU A 28 13.96 6.96 9.79
N LYS A 29 14.16 7.30 11.08
CA LYS A 29 15.44 7.79 11.58
C LYS A 29 16.57 6.78 11.36
N SER A 30 16.31 5.49 11.54
CA SER A 30 17.31 4.43 11.29
C SER A 30 17.72 4.32 9.81
N TYR A 31 16.84 4.73 8.89
CA TYR A 31 17.12 4.83 7.45
C TYR A 31 17.66 6.21 7.03
N GLY A 32 17.89 7.14 7.98
CA GLY A 32 18.32 8.51 7.68
C GLY A 32 17.23 9.38 7.02
N LEU A 33 15.97 8.97 7.12
CA LEU A 33 14.83 9.68 6.56
C LEU A 33 14.21 10.67 7.57
N PRO A 34 13.58 11.76 7.10
CA PRO A 34 12.87 12.68 7.98
C PRO A 34 11.69 11.98 8.69
N PRO A 35 11.38 12.36 9.94
CA PRO A 35 10.21 11.83 10.63
C PRO A 35 8.92 12.33 9.99
N LEU A 36 7.85 11.55 10.13
CA LEU A 36 6.49 12.01 9.87
C LEU A 36 6.14 13.17 10.79
N LYS A 37 5.56 14.24 10.22
CA LYS A 37 5.11 15.42 10.97
C LYS A 37 3.82 15.15 11.75
N SER A 38 2.88 14.47 11.11
CA SER A 38 1.56 14.14 11.65
C SER A 38 0.92 13.05 10.82
N VAL A 39 -0.03 12.34 11.41
CA VAL A 39 -0.96 11.45 10.69
C VAL A 39 -2.37 12.00 10.94
N PRO A 40 -3.23 12.11 9.91
CA PRO A 40 -4.60 12.57 10.11
C PRO A 40 -5.36 11.73 11.14
N ASP A 41 -6.32 12.36 11.84
CA ASP A 41 -7.17 11.66 12.80
C ASP A 41 -7.94 10.52 12.12
N GLY A 42 -7.98 9.35 12.79
CA GLY A 42 -8.58 8.14 12.25
C GLY A 42 -7.70 7.34 11.29
N PHE A 43 -6.44 7.75 11.09
CA PHE A 43 -5.46 7.03 10.28
C PHE A 43 -4.30 6.49 11.13
N SER A 44 -3.73 5.38 10.67
CA SER A 44 -2.54 4.76 11.22
C SER A 44 -1.39 4.83 10.20
N PRO A 45 -0.16 5.18 10.62
CA PRO A 45 1.00 5.13 9.73
C PRO A 45 1.49 3.69 9.55
N LEU A 46 1.90 3.35 8.33
CA LEU A 46 2.59 2.12 7.99
C LEU A 46 3.94 2.44 7.34
N LEU A 47 4.97 1.71 7.75
CA LEU A 47 6.30 1.74 7.14
C LEU A 47 6.80 0.31 7.02
N GLU A 48 6.94 -0.17 5.80
CA GLU A 48 7.30 -1.55 5.52
C GLU A 48 8.27 -1.65 4.35
N LEU A 49 9.10 -2.68 4.38
CA LEU A 49 10.02 -3.01 3.30
C LEU A 49 9.34 -4.03 2.38
N TRP A 50 9.28 -3.70 1.09
CA TRP A 50 8.87 -4.60 0.01
C TRP A 50 10.10 -5.03 -0.80
N GLY A 51 10.07 -6.24 -1.36
CA GLY A 51 11.12 -6.78 -2.21
C GLY A 51 12.32 -7.31 -1.43
N LYS A 52 12.12 -7.90 -0.25
CA LYS A 52 13.23 -8.46 0.58
C LYS A 52 13.87 -9.72 0.01
N GLY A 53 13.29 -10.31 -1.04
CA GLY A 53 13.76 -11.54 -1.69
C GLY A 53 15.06 -11.38 -2.50
N LYS A 54 15.68 -12.51 -2.85
CA LYS A 54 16.91 -12.55 -3.66
C LYS A 54 16.68 -11.93 -5.05
N ASN A 55 17.64 -11.13 -5.54
CA ASN A 55 17.60 -10.42 -6.84
C ASN A 55 16.55 -9.31 -6.97
N ARG A 56 15.95 -8.83 -5.87
CA ARG A 56 15.10 -7.62 -5.87
C ARG A 56 15.85 -6.44 -5.26
N SER A 57 15.46 -5.24 -5.67
CA SER A 57 15.88 -4.00 -5.02
C SER A 57 14.82 -3.64 -3.99
N PRO A 58 15.12 -3.73 -2.68
CA PRO A 58 14.12 -3.49 -1.66
C PRO A 58 13.64 -2.03 -1.70
N LEU A 59 12.33 -1.86 -1.58
CA LEU A 59 11.68 -0.55 -1.50
C LEU A 59 11.20 -0.34 -0.08
N LEU A 60 11.56 0.81 0.51
CA LEU A 60 10.96 1.28 1.74
C LEU A 60 9.67 2.02 1.40
N VAL A 61 8.54 1.49 1.83
CA VAL A 61 7.21 1.97 1.47
C VAL A 61 6.55 2.55 2.70
N GLN A 62 6.10 3.78 2.57
CA GLN A 62 5.39 4.53 3.61
C GLN A 62 4.04 4.98 3.09
N PHE A 63 2.97 4.67 3.81
CA PHE A 63 1.65 5.28 3.60
C PHE A 63 0.81 5.23 4.87
N ALA A 64 -0.26 6.04 4.91
CA ALA A 64 -1.25 6.03 5.99
C ALA A 64 -2.53 5.35 5.49
N HIS A 65 -3.21 4.62 6.38
CA HIS A 65 -4.48 3.96 6.09
C HIS A 65 -5.48 4.21 7.23
N PRO A 66 -6.79 4.13 7.00
CA PRO A 66 -7.77 4.18 8.08
C PRO A 66 -7.46 3.16 9.18
N SER A 67 -7.54 3.58 10.43
CA SER A 67 -7.06 2.79 11.56
C SER A 67 -7.83 1.48 11.79
N ASP A 68 -9.04 1.37 11.25
CA ASP A 68 -9.90 0.18 11.31
C ASP A 68 -9.65 -0.81 10.17
N TRP A 69 -8.79 -0.46 9.20
CA TRP A 69 -8.44 -1.35 8.10
C TRP A 69 -7.45 -2.43 8.53
N VAL A 70 -7.62 -3.61 7.95
CA VAL A 70 -6.72 -4.75 8.17
C VAL A 70 -5.51 -4.60 7.25
N VAL A 71 -4.31 -4.62 7.83
CA VAL A 71 -3.05 -4.62 7.08
C VAL A 71 -2.65 -6.05 6.75
N THR A 72 -2.36 -6.31 5.48
CA THR A 72 -1.76 -7.56 5.01
C THR A 72 -0.38 -7.25 4.44
N LEU A 73 0.63 -7.94 4.94
CA LEU A 73 2.02 -7.79 4.54
C LEU A 73 2.46 -8.99 3.70
N PRO A 74 3.46 -8.83 2.83
CA PRO A 74 4.01 -9.95 2.10
C PRO A 74 4.66 -10.97 3.05
N SER A 75 4.53 -12.25 2.72
CA SER A 75 5.14 -13.36 3.44
C SER A 75 6.53 -13.66 2.88
N GLN A 76 7.46 -14.07 3.74
CA GLN A 76 8.77 -14.57 3.32
C GLN A 76 8.77 -16.08 3.45
N ASP A 77 9.01 -16.77 2.34
CA ASP A 77 9.21 -18.22 2.30
C ASP A 77 10.58 -18.57 1.70
N VAL A 78 10.83 -19.87 1.49
CA VAL A 78 12.09 -20.37 0.91
C VAL A 78 12.29 -19.96 -0.56
N ASN A 79 11.21 -19.54 -1.24
CA ASN A 79 11.21 -19.14 -2.65
C ASN A 79 11.32 -17.61 -2.80
N GLY A 80 11.14 -16.86 -1.72
CA GLY A 80 11.31 -15.41 -1.67
C GLY A 80 10.15 -14.72 -0.99
N GLU A 81 9.87 -13.51 -1.45
CA GLU A 81 8.75 -12.72 -0.95
C GLU A 81 7.52 -12.94 -1.84
N ASP A 82 6.43 -13.40 -1.21
CA ASP A 82 5.12 -13.57 -1.84
C ASP A 82 4.10 -12.56 -1.30
N GLY A 83 3.27 -12.03 -2.21
CA GLY A 83 2.28 -10.98 -1.91
C GLY A 83 2.80 -9.55 -2.03
N THR A 84 2.04 -8.61 -1.46
CA THR A 84 2.32 -7.18 -1.48
C THR A 84 1.89 -6.51 -0.17
N ILE A 85 2.26 -5.26 0.03
CA ILE A 85 1.78 -4.44 1.14
C ILE A 85 0.40 -3.89 0.78
N GLN A 86 -0.60 -4.20 1.59
CA GLN A 86 -1.97 -3.70 1.40
C GLN A 86 -2.65 -3.43 2.75
N ALA A 87 -3.63 -2.52 2.73
CA ALA A 87 -4.57 -2.30 3.82
C ALA A 87 -5.98 -2.22 3.25
N GLY A 88 -6.97 -2.79 3.92
CA GLY A 88 -8.34 -2.71 3.41
C GLY A 88 -9.43 -3.14 4.38
N GLN A 89 -10.66 -2.82 4.00
CA GLN A 89 -11.89 -3.24 4.64
C GLN A 89 -12.63 -4.18 3.68
N TYR A 90 -12.42 -5.49 3.83
CA TYR A 90 -12.92 -6.49 2.88
C TYR A 90 -14.44 -6.43 2.66
N SER A 91 -15.21 -6.11 3.71
CA SER A 91 -16.67 -6.01 3.65
C SER A 91 -17.18 -4.80 2.85
N ALA A 92 -16.41 -3.73 2.78
CA ALA A 92 -16.76 -2.51 2.03
C ALA A 92 -16.21 -2.52 0.60
N GLY A 93 -15.21 -3.37 0.33
CA GLY A 93 -14.50 -3.40 -0.95
C GLY A 93 -13.41 -2.33 -1.09
N ASP A 94 -13.18 -1.53 -0.05
CA ASP A 94 -12.15 -0.48 -0.03
C ASP A 94 -10.78 -1.07 0.30
N THR A 95 -9.78 -0.70 -0.51
CA THR A 95 -8.39 -1.15 -0.32
C THR A 95 -7.39 -0.06 -0.74
N ALA A 96 -6.23 -0.08 -0.10
CA ALA A 96 -5.02 0.61 -0.53
C ALA A 96 -3.93 -0.45 -0.70
N THR A 97 -3.46 -0.63 -1.93
CA THR A 97 -2.57 -1.74 -2.31
C THR A 97 -1.35 -1.20 -3.04
N LEU A 98 -0.16 -1.61 -2.61
CA LEU A 98 1.07 -1.36 -3.35
C LEU A 98 1.11 -2.24 -4.59
N TYR A 99 1.40 -1.63 -5.73
CA TYR A 99 1.72 -2.33 -6.97
C TYR A 99 3.03 -1.78 -7.53
N VAL A 100 3.94 -2.68 -7.89
CA VAL A 100 5.26 -2.33 -8.42
C VAL A 100 5.37 -2.87 -9.84
N ILE A 101 5.56 -1.97 -10.80
CA ILE A 101 5.88 -2.35 -12.18
C ILE A 101 7.39 -2.56 -12.25
N GLU A 102 7.82 -3.82 -12.22
CA GLU A 102 9.23 -4.17 -12.35
C GLU A 102 9.79 -3.75 -13.72
N ASN A 103 11.09 -3.47 -13.77
CA ASN A 103 11.85 -3.15 -14.99
C ASN A 103 11.38 -1.91 -15.79
N THR A 104 10.55 -1.05 -15.21
CA THR A 104 10.16 0.23 -15.81
C THR A 104 10.89 1.37 -15.11
N LYS A 105 11.78 2.08 -15.83
CA LYS A 105 12.39 3.32 -15.33
C LYS A 105 11.63 4.51 -15.91
N VAL A 106 11.13 5.37 -15.02
CA VAL A 106 10.50 6.63 -15.39
C VAL A 106 11.35 7.76 -14.82
N GLU A 107 11.96 8.55 -15.70
CA GLU A 107 12.83 9.66 -15.30
C GLU A 107 12.03 10.89 -14.87
N ASN A 108 10.94 11.20 -15.58
CA ASN A 108 10.07 12.34 -15.27
C ASN A 108 8.59 11.95 -15.36
N ILE A 109 7.90 11.96 -14.22
CA ILE A 109 6.48 11.65 -14.11
C ILE A 109 5.59 12.73 -14.74
N SER A 110 5.98 14.01 -14.65
CA SER A 110 5.17 15.12 -15.22
C SER A 110 5.15 15.17 -16.74
N GLU A 111 6.12 14.52 -17.39
CA GLU A 111 6.19 14.44 -18.85
C GLU A 111 5.48 13.20 -19.41
N GLN A 112 4.98 12.31 -18.55
CA GLN A 112 4.32 11.09 -19.01
C GLN A 112 2.94 11.39 -19.61
N PRO A 113 2.58 10.76 -20.74
CA PRO A 113 1.26 10.93 -21.32
C PRO A 113 0.19 10.28 -20.44
N LYS A 114 -1.07 10.75 -20.54
CA LYS A 114 -2.21 10.13 -19.82
C LYS A 114 -2.37 8.63 -20.08
N THR A 115 -1.94 8.15 -21.26
CA THR A 115 -1.94 6.73 -21.63
C THR A 115 -1.02 5.91 -20.75
N PHE A 116 0.16 6.43 -20.38
CA PHE A 116 1.08 5.76 -19.47
C PHE A 116 0.43 5.46 -18.11
N PHE A 117 -0.25 6.45 -17.52
CA PHE A 117 -0.96 6.28 -16.25
C PHE A 117 -2.13 5.30 -16.38
N LYS A 118 -2.91 5.41 -17.46
CA LYS A 118 -4.00 4.47 -17.75
C LYS A 118 -3.50 3.03 -17.80
N ASP A 119 -2.45 2.76 -18.58
CA ASP A 119 -1.91 1.41 -18.78
C ASP A 119 -1.30 0.88 -17.48
N SER A 120 -0.63 1.75 -16.71
CA SER A 120 -0.05 1.39 -15.41
C SER A 120 -1.12 1.01 -14.39
N ILE A 121 -2.22 1.77 -14.31
CA ILE A 121 -3.31 1.47 -13.40
C ILE A 121 -4.03 0.20 -13.82
N ILE A 122 -4.33 0.04 -15.12
CA ILE A 122 -4.97 -1.19 -15.62
C ILE A 122 -4.14 -2.41 -15.20
N LYS A 123 -2.82 -2.40 -15.40
CA LYS A 123 -1.92 -3.47 -14.96
C LYS A 123 -1.99 -3.71 -13.44
N ALA A 124 -2.10 -2.64 -12.65
CA ALA A 124 -2.18 -2.73 -11.19
C ALA A 124 -3.47 -3.39 -10.70
N ILE A 125 -4.60 -3.10 -11.34
CA ILE A 125 -5.91 -3.61 -10.92
C ILE A 125 -6.31 -4.90 -11.63
N SER A 126 -5.78 -5.19 -12.82
CA SER A 126 -6.06 -6.39 -13.60
C SER A 126 -5.34 -7.61 -13.02
N GLN A 127 -5.90 -8.24 -11.99
CA GLN A 127 -5.36 -9.51 -11.48
C GLN A 127 -5.62 -10.72 -12.42
N LYS A 128 -6.47 -10.59 -13.46
CA LYS A 128 -7.03 -11.73 -14.21
C LYS A 128 -6.92 -11.68 -15.75
N GLY A 129 -5.96 -10.94 -16.29
CA GLY A 129 -5.68 -10.92 -17.74
C GLY A 129 -6.37 -9.79 -18.50
N ASP A 130 -5.97 -9.65 -19.76
CA ASP A 130 -6.38 -8.54 -20.64
C ASP A 130 -7.89 -8.56 -20.93
N ASN A 131 -8.51 -7.38 -21.05
CA ASN A 131 -9.92 -7.12 -21.45
C ASN A 131 -11.06 -7.31 -20.43
N ILE A 132 -10.83 -7.16 -19.11
CA ILE A 132 -11.91 -7.24 -18.10
C ILE A 132 -12.66 -5.91 -17.90
N TYR A 133 -12.03 -4.78 -18.25
CA TYR A 133 -12.59 -3.45 -18.02
C TYR A 133 -13.29 -2.91 -19.26
N GLN A 134 -14.54 -2.52 -19.08
CA GLN A 134 -15.27 -1.67 -20.00
C GLN A 134 -15.14 -0.21 -19.52
N ASP A 135 -14.97 0.73 -20.46
CA ASP A 135 -14.99 2.17 -20.21
C ASP A 135 -14.00 2.70 -19.14
N PHE A 136 -12.81 2.09 -19.02
CA PHE A 136 -11.76 2.63 -18.15
C PHE A 136 -11.37 4.05 -18.57
N LYS A 137 -11.54 5.00 -17.64
CA LYS A 137 -11.29 6.43 -17.86
C LYS A 137 -10.52 7.05 -16.69
N VAL A 138 -9.42 7.71 -17.01
CA VAL A 138 -8.76 8.66 -16.11
C VAL A 138 -9.61 9.94 -16.07
N THR A 139 -10.10 10.31 -14.89
CA THR A 139 -10.94 11.50 -14.67
C THR A 139 -10.11 12.70 -14.28
N ASN A 140 -9.02 12.49 -13.54
CA ASN A 140 -8.12 13.54 -13.09
C ASN A 140 -6.67 13.05 -13.07
N LEU A 141 -5.72 13.95 -13.31
CA LEU A 141 -4.29 13.69 -13.21
C LEU A 141 -3.61 14.97 -12.71
N GLU A 142 -2.99 14.89 -11.54
CA GLU A 142 -2.23 15.97 -10.93
C GLU A 142 -0.83 15.45 -10.59
N THR A 143 0.23 16.20 -10.93
CA THR A 143 1.59 15.85 -10.50
C THR A 143 2.05 16.75 -9.36
N LYS A 144 2.75 16.16 -8.40
CA LYS A 144 3.25 16.85 -7.21
C LYS A 144 4.71 16.50 -6.96
N PRO A 145 5.51 17.45 -6.44
CA PRO A 145 6.82 17.12 -5.90
C PRO A 145 6.63 16.30 -4.61
N GLY A 146 7.37 15.21 -4.51
CA GLY A 146 7.48 14.39 -3.30
C GLY A 146 8.37 15.04 -2.26
N GLU A 147 8.20 14.61 -1.02
CA GLU A 147 8.88 15.19 0.14
C GLU A 147 10.38 14.85 0.21
N ILE A 148 10.80 13.78 -0.48
CA ILE A 148 12.18 13.27 -0.46
C ILE A 148 12.80 13.44 -1.85
N GLY A 149 13.94 14.13 -1.91
CA GLY A 149 14.76 14.22 -3.13
C GLY A 149 14.10 14.93 -4.33
N GLY A 150 12.98 15.64 -4.13
CA GLY A 150 12.23 16.27 -5.21
C GLY A 150 11.60 15.27 -6.19
N GLN A 151 11.50 13.99 -5.81
CA GLN A 151 10.93 12.95 -6.66
C GLN A 151 9.46 13.28 -6.95
N GLN A 152 9.10 13.40 -8.22
CA GLN A 152 7.72 13.71 -8.59
C GLN A 152 6.85 12.47 -8.52
N TYR A 153 5.58 12.65 -8.14
CA TYR A 153 4.56 11.61 -8.19
C TYR A 153 3.28 12.14 -8.84
N GLY A 154 2.47 11.23 -9.38
CA GLY A 154 1.17 11.55 -9.97
C GLY A 154 0.04 11.05 -9.07
N ILE A 155 -0.95 11.91 -8.83
CA ILE A 155 -2.24 11.56 -8.24
C ILE A 155 -3.22 11.39 -9.40
N VAL A 156 -3.81 10.21 -9.51
CA VAL A 156 -4.67 9.86 -10.64
C VAL A 156 -6.02 9.39 -10.11
N ASP A 157 -7.08 10.10 -10.49
CA ASP A 157 -8.44 9.65 -10.27
C ASP A 157 -8.92 8.92 -11.52
N PHE A 158 -9.58 7.79 -11.35
CA PHE A 158 -10.08 6.99 -12.46
C PHE A 158 -11.40 6.31 -12.10
N LYS A 159 -12.12 5.87 -13.13
CA LYS A 159 -13.32 5.06 -13.03
C LYS A 159 -13.31 3.97 -14.10
N TYR A 160 -13.96 2.85 -13.82
CA TYR A 160 -14.11 1.75 -14.76
C TYR A 160 -15.41 1.00 -14.51
N THR A 161 -15.85 0.26 -15.52
CA THR A 161 -16.94 -0.71 -15.43
C THR A 161 -16.35 -2.12 -15.60
N LEU A 162 -16.84 -3.09 -14.84
CA LEU A 162 -16.43 -4.48 -15.00
C LEU A 162 -17.34 -5.19 -16.01
N ILE A 163 -16.76 -5.96 -16.92
CA ILE A 163 -17.54 -6.90 -17.73
C ILE A 163 -17.89 -8.09 -16.83
N THR A 164 -19.08 -8.08 -16.25
CA THR A 164 -19.61 -9.24 -15.54
C THR A 164 -20.32 -10.14 -16.56
N GLY A 165 -19.93 -11.41 -16.64
CA GLY A 165 -20.55 -12.40 -17.54
C GLY A 165 -22.03 -12.70 -17.28
N ALA A 166 -22.68 -12.00 -16.34
CA ALA A 166 -24.12 -12.02 -16.18
C ALA A 166 -24.71 -10.84 -16.97
N GLY A 167 -25.13 -11.11 -18.20
CA GLY A 167 -25.92 -10.17 -18.99
C GLY A 167 -27.27 -9.92 -18.33
N PHE A 168 -27.35 -8.88 -17.51
CA PHE A 168 -28.60 -8.21 -17.19
C PHE A 168 -28.50 -6.80 -17.74
N GLU A 169 -29.30 -6.55 -18.78
CA GLU A 169 -29.56 -5.22 -19.36
C GLU A 169 -30.14 -4.24 -18.34
#